data_AF-A0AAW9IB66-F1
#
_entry.id   AF-A0AAW9IB66-F1
#
_cell.length_a   1.000
_cell.length_b   1.000
_cell.length_c   1.000
_cell.angle_alpha   90.00
_cell.angle_beta   90.00
_cell.angle_gamma   90.00
#
_symmetry.space_group_name_H-M   'P 1'
#
loop_
_entity.id
_entity.type
_entity.pdbx_description
1 polymer ?
#
loop_
_entity_poly.entity_id
_entity_poly.type
_entity_poly.pdbx_seq_one_letter_code
_entity_poly.pdbx_strand_id
1 'polypeptide(L)'
;EYCFYLTEKDSVKHLMEVVCGFHSKILGEDQILGQIKEAYSLAYNIGAVKSKLQRLFQEAITCGKKFRTEGKLYEIPVSSASIAVNESMKKNANKMMVIGYGEVGKLVVKYALSNNIDELNLVVRKAESVIDIDHKRVKVMNYE
;
A
#
# COMPACT_ATOMS: atom_id res chain seq x y z
N GLU A 1 -6.22 25.36 4.54
CA GLU A 1 -5.33 25.38 3.36
C GLU A 1 -5.07 23.94 2.91
N TYR A 2 -5.19 23.63 1.62
CA TYR A 2 -5.03 22.26 1.08
C TYR A 2 -3.68 22.02 0.39
N CYS A 3 -2.77 22.98 0.40
CA CYS A 3 -1.45 22.86 -0.21
C CYS A 3 -0.36 23.24 0.80
N PHE A 4 0.72 22.46 0.80
CA PHE A 4 1.93 22.75 1.57
C PHE A 4 3.08 22.95 0.59
N TYR A 5 3.99 23.88 0.89
CA TYR A 5 5.08 24.28 0.00
C TYR A 5 6.42 24.15 0.71
N LEU A 6 7.40 23.54 0.04
CA LEU A 6 8.78 23.44 0.49
C LEU A 6 9.72 23.85 -0.64
N THR A 7 10.89 24.37 -0.27
CA THR A 7 11.89 24.85 -1.22
C THR A 7 13.25 24.21 -0.94
N GLU A 8 14.07 24.11 -1.98
CA GLU A 8 15.49 23.73 -1.90
C GLU A 8 15.77 22.47 -1.06
N LYS A 9 16.51 22.59 0.04
CA LYS A 9 16.92 21.46 0.89
C LYS A 9 15.73 20.81 1.57
N ASP A 10 14.70 21.57 1.92
CA ASP A 10 13.53 21.04 2.61
C ASP A 10 12.70 20.16 1.68
N SER A 11 12.57 20.51 0.40
CA SER A 11 11.87 19.66 -0.57
C SER A 11 12.62 18.35 -0.83
N VAL A 12 13.96 18.40 -0.89
CA VAL A 12 14.80 17.20 -1.00
C VAL A 12 14.66 16.33 0.25
N LYS A 13 14.79 16.94 1.44
CA LYS A 13 14.64 16.24 2.71
C LYS A 13 13.28 15.57 2.81
N HIS A 14 12.21 16.30 2.49
CA HIS A 14 10.85 15.76 2.52
C HIS A 14 10.69 14.57 1.57
N LEU A 15 11.21 14.65 0.33
CA LEU A 15 11.17 13.51 -0.58
C LEU A 15 11.89 12.29 0.02
N MET A 16 13.06 12.47 0.65
CA MET A 16 13.81 11.40 1.32
C MET A 16 13.03 10.82 2.52
N GLU A 17 12.33 11.65 3.29
CA GLU A 17 11.49 11.22 4.40
C GLU A 17 10.24 10.47 3.91
N VAL A 18 9.62 10.92 2.81
CA VAL A 18 8.45 10.30 2.18
C VAL A 18 8.79 8.90 1.66
N VAL A 19 9.88 8.75 0.90
CA VAL A 19 10.29 7.42 0.39
C VAL A 19 10.70 6.45 1.50
N CYS A 20 11.13 6.97 2.66
CA CYS A 20 11.39 6.19 3.87
C CYS A 20 10.12 5.92 4.70
N GLY A 21 8.98 6.51 4.34
CA GLY A 21 7.70 6.30 5.02
C GLY A 21 7.51 7.08 6.31
N PHE A 22 8.34 8.09 6.61
CA PHE A 22 8.19 8.92 7.82
C PHE A 22 6.92 9.76 7.84
N HIS A 23 6.38 10.05 6.65
CA HIS A 23 5.10 10.73 6.47
C HIS A 23 3.94 9.73 6.30
N SER A 24 4.17 8.44 6.50
CA SER A 24 3.12 7.42 6.51
C SER A 24 2.45 7.36 7.87
N LYS A 25 1.12 7.16 7.90
CA LYS A 25 0.41 6.79 9.13
C LYS A 25 0.83 5.40 9.64
N ILE A 26 1.39 4.57 8.76
CA ILE A 26 1.77 3.18 9.04
C ILE A 26 3.23 3.00 8.63
N LEU A 27 4.10 2.92 9.64
CA LEU A 27 5.52 2.71 9.44
C LEU A 27 5.77 1.28 8.93
N GLY A 28 6.47 1.15 7.79
CA GLY A 28 6.83 -0.15 7.19
C GLY A 28 6.04 -0.54 5.94
N GLU A 29 4.96 0.15 5.62
CA GLU A 29 4.19 -0.07 4.39
C GLU A 29 5.03 0.25 3.14
N ASP A 30 4.98 -0.59 2.10
CA ASP A 30 5.79 -0.43 0.87
C ASP A 30 5.11 0.44 -0.21
N GLN A 31 3.84 0.80 0.03
CA GLN A 31 3.02 1.44 -0.99
C GLN A 31 3.58 2.80 -1.41
N ILE A 32 4.06 3.62 -0.47
CA ILE A 32 4.61 4.95 -0.79
C ILE A 32 5.84 4.84 -1.70
N LEU A 33 6.76 3.92 -1.41
CA LEU A 33 7.95 3.71 -2.24
C LEU A 33 7.57 3.17 -3.63
N GLY A 34 6.55 2.29 -3.70
CA GLY A 34 5.96 1.82 -4.95
C GLY A 34 5.40 2.96 -5.79
N GLN A 35 4.54 3.79 -5.20
CA GLN A 35 3.93 4.95 -5.84
C GLN A 35 4.97 5.96 -6.36
N ILE A 36 6.02 6.23 -5.59
CA ILE A 36 7.11 7.12 -6.03
C ILE A 36 7.87 6.52 -7.23
N LYS A 37 8.12 5.21 -7.24
CA LYS A 37 8.74 4.54 -8.39
C LYS A 37 7.86 4.64 -9.63
N GLU A 38 6.56 4.38 -9.50
CA GLU A 38 5.61 4.46 -10.62
C GLU A 38 5.53 5.89 -11.17
N ALA A 39 5.41 6.89 -10.29
CA ALA A 39 5.40 8.30 -10.69
C ALA A 39 6.70 8.71 -11.39
N TYR A 40 7.85 8.29 -10.87
CA TYR A 40 9.15 8.52 -11.51
C TYR A 40 9.23 7.84 -12.88
N SER A 41 8.82 6.58 -12.99
CA SER A 41 8.83 5.82 -14.26
C SER A 41 7.94 6.47 -15.31
N LEU A 42 6.72 6.89 -14.93
CA LEU A 42 5.83 7.63 -15.82
C LEU A 42 6.47 8.92 -16.30
N ALA A 43 6.99 9.74 -15.37
CA ALA A 43 7.59 11.02 -15.68
C ALA A 43 8.86 10.88 -16.55
N TYR A 44 9.63 9.80 -16.34
CA TYR A 44 10.82 9.49 -17.14
C TYR A 44 10.43 9.11 -18.57
N ASN A 45 9.42 8.25 -18.72
CA ASN A 45 8.95 7.79 -20.03
C ASN A 45 8.39 8.92 -20.91
N ILE A 46 7.75 9.92 -20.31
CA ILE A 46 7.25 11.11 -21.03
C ILE A 46 8.29 12.24 -21.14
N GLY A 47 9.51 12.04 -20.63
CA GLY A 47 10.58 13.04 -20.66
C GLY A 47 10.37 14.26 -19.76
N ALA A 48 9.50 14.17 -18.76
CA ALA A 48 9.20 15.25 -17.80
C ALA A 48 10.26 15.39 -16.70
N VAL A 49 11.03 14.32 -16.42
CA VAL A 49 12.19 14.39 -15.51
C VAL A 49 13.49 14.31 -16.31
N LYS A 50 14.40 15.26 -16.07
CA LYS A 50 15.72 15.31 -16.69
C LYS A 50 16.79 15.71 -15.67
N SER A 51 18.04 15.40 -15.98
CA SER A 51 19.23 15.89 -15.28
C SER A 51 19.16 15.77 -13.75
N LYS A 52 19.10 16.90 -13.03
CA LYS A 52 19.14 16.96 -11.56
C LYS A 52 17.91 16.31 -10.94
N LEU A 53 16.74 16.50 -11.53
CA LEU A 53 15.50 15.95 -11.00
C LEU A 53 15.47 14.42 -11.15
N GLN A 54 15.96 13.91 -12.28
CA GLN A 54 16.10 12.48 -12.48
C GLN A 54 17.05 11.86 -11.44
N ARG A 55 18.22 12.47 -11.23
CA ARG A 55 19.18 12.01 -10.21
C ARG A 55 18.59 12.03 -8.80
N LEU A 56 17.87 13.09 -8.43
CA LEU A 56 17.22 13.21 -7.13
C LEU A 56 16.24 12.06 -6.87
N PHE A 57 15.36 11.73 -7.82
CA PHE A 57 14.41 10.63 -7.65
C PHE A 57 15.10 9.26 -7.59
N GLN A 58 16.16 9.04 -8.37
CA GLN A 58 16.95 7.80 -8.29
C GLN A 58 17.65 7.64 -6.93
N GLU A 59 18.23 8.71 -6.41
CA GLU A 59 18.84 8.73 -5.07
C GLU A 59 17.79 8.51 -3.98
N ALA A 60 16.61 9.14 -4.09
CA ALA A 60 15.50 8.94 -3.15
C ALA A 60 14.99 7.50 -3.16
N ILE A 61 14.75 6.91 -4.33
CA ILE A 61 14.31 5.50 -4.43
C ILE A 61 15.37 4.56 -3.83
N THR A 62 16.65 4.84 -4.04
CA THR A 62 17.74 4.06 -3.45
C THR A 62 17.79 4.21 -1.93
N CYS A 63 17.60 5.42 -1.42
CA CYS A 63 17.50 5.71 0.01
C CYS A 63 16.35 4.93 0.66
N GLY A 64 15.14 5.00 0.10
CA GLY A 64 13.97 4.27 0.60
C GLY A 64 14.19 2.75 0.62
N LYS A 65 14.78 2.18 -0.45
CA LYS A 65 15.16 0.75 -0.48
C LYS A 65 16.15 0.41 0.65
N LYS A 66 17.22 1.19 0.79
CA LYS A 66 18.26 0.98 1.81
C LYS A 66 17.68 1.05 3.22
N PHE A 67 16.88 2.07 3.52
CA PHE A 67 16.22 2.25 4.81
C PHE A 67 15.35 1.05 5.19
N ARG A 68 14.58 0.50 4.24
CA ARG A 68 13.76 -0.69 4.49
C ARG A 68 14.59 -1.94 4.78
N THR A 69 15.68 -2.13 4.03
CA THR A 69 16.59 -3.27 4.21
C THR A 69 17.31 -3.18 5.56
N GLU A 70 17.93 -2.05 5.87
CA GLU A 70 18.70 -1.86 7.10
C GLU A 70 17.80 -1.76 8.34
N GLY A 71 16.66 -1.10 8.21
CA GLY A 71 15.64 -0.99 9.26
C GLY A 71 14.80 -2.25 9.45
N LYS A 72 15.06 -3.32 8.68
CA LYS A 72 14.33 -4.60 8.75
C LYS A 72 12.82 -4.47 8.69
N LEU A 73 12.31 -3.46 7.97
CA LEU A 73 10.89 -3.14 7.94
C LEU A 73 10.04 -4.23 7.25
N TYR A 74 10.69 -5.14 6.52
CA TYR A 74 10.04 -6.34 5.96
C TYR A 74 9.66 -7.37 7.03
N GLU A 75 10.25 -7.33 8.24
CA GLU A 75 9.95 -8.26 9.33
C GLU A 75 8.63 -7.91 10.05
N ILE A 76 8.15 -6.68 9.90
CA ILE A 76 6.90 -6.20 10.52
C ILE A 76 5.87 -5.94 9.42
N PRO A 77 5.00 -6.92 9.08
CA PRO A 77 3.95 -6.71 8.08
C PRO A 77 2.79 -5.89 8.68
N VAL A 78 3.03 -4.61 8.95
CA VAL A 78 1.98 -3.63 9.24
C VAL A 78 1.59 -2.94 7.93
N SER A 79 0.51 -3.44 7.34
CA SER A 79 -0.25 -2.71 6.33
C SER A 79 -1.52 -2.19 6.99
N SER A 80 -2.15 -1.19 6.38
CA SER A 80 -3.49 -0.75 6.76
C SER A 80 -4.48 -1.90 6.83
N ALA A 81 -4.38 -2.83 5.87
CA ALA A 81 -5.16 -4.05 5.80
C ALA A 81 -4.94 -4.98 7.01
N SER A 82 -3.68 -5.28 7.37
CA SER A 82 -3.40 -6.18 8.50
C SER A 82 -3.83 -5.59 9.83
N ILE A 83 -3.62 -4.27 10.03
CA ILE A 83 -4.07 -3.58 11.24
C ILE A 83 -5.61 -3.64 11.35
N ALA A 84 -6.32 -3.31 10.28
CA ALA A 84 -7.79 -3.33 10.28
C ALA A 84 -8.36 -4.73 10.57
N VAL A 85 -7.79 -5.77 9.97
CA VAL A 85 -8.18 -7.16 10.25
C VAL A 85 -7.87 -7.53 11.69
N ASN A 86 -6.65 -7.27 12.18
CA ASN A 86 -6.26 -7.61 13.55
C ASN A 86 -7.13 -6.91 14.60
N GLU A 87 -7.45 -5.63 14.41
CA GLU A 87 -8.36 -4.89 15.30
C GLU A 87 -9.78 -5.46 15.26
N SER A 88 -10.24 -5.94 14.11
CA SER A 88 -11.54 -6.61 14.00
C SER A 88 -11.54 -7.96 14.72
N MET A 89 -10.45 -8.73 14.61
CA MET A 89 -10.30 -10.02 15.31
C MET A 89 -10.24 -9.86 16.82
N LYS A 90 -9.59 -8.81 17.35
CA LYS A 90 -9.61 -8.48 18.79
C LYS A 90 -11.02 -8.23 19.33
N LYS A 91 -11.95 -7.81 18.45
CA LYS A 91 -13.38 -7.62 18.77
C LYS A 91 -14.21 -8.89 18.51
N ASN A 92 -13.56 -10.04 18.32
CA ASN A 92 -14.20 -11.33 18.01
C ASN A 92 -15.07 -11.30 16.75
N ALA A 93 -14.70 -10.49 15.74
CA ALA A 93 -15.36 -10.53 14.45
C ALA A 93 -15.15 -11.91 13.79
N ASN A 94 -16.25 -12.60 13.49
CA ASN A 94 -16.23 -13.89 12.80
C ASN A 94 -16.73 -13.80 11.34
N LYS A 95 -17.32 -12.67 10.95
CA LYS A 95 -17.74 -12.38 9.57
C LYS A 95 -17.18 -11.05 9.11
N MET A 96 -16.74 -10.97 7.86
CA MET A 96 -16.18 -9.75 7.27
C MET A 96 -16.78 -9.47 5.89
N MET A 97 -16.92 -8.20 5.56
CA MET A 97 -17.26 -7.75 4.21
C MET A 97 -16.15 -6.84 3.70
N VAL A 98 -15.65 -7.14 2.49
CA VAL A 98 -14.64 -6.36 1.80
C VAL A 98 -15.28 -5.79 0.54
N ILE A 99 -15.25 -4.47 0.39
CA ILE A 99 -15.76 -3.78 -0.79
C ILE A 99 -14.56 -3.37 -1.65
N GLY A 100 -14.49 -3.94 -2.85
CA GLY A 100 -13.39 -3.75 -3.79
C GLY A 100 -12.29 -4.81 -3.66
N TYR A 101 -11.69 -5.14 -4.81
CA TYR A 101 -10.67 -6.18 -4.93
C TYR A 101 -9.43 -5.68 -5.69
N GLY A 102 -9.04 -4.44 -5.40
CA GLY A 102 -7.73 -3.89 -5.79
C GLY A 102 -6.62 -4.36 -4.84
N GLU A 103 -5.44 -3.75 -4.93
CA GLU A 103 -4.26 -4.18 -4.14
C GLU A 103 -4.52 -4.28 -2.63
N VAL A 104 -5.15 -3.25 -2.04
CA VAL A 104 -5.49 -3.24 -0.61
C VAL A 104 -6.53 -4.30 -0.27
N GLY A 105 -7.57 -4.45 -1.10
CA GLY A 105 -8.62 -5.46 -0.91
C GLY A 105 -8.06 -6.88 -0.91
N LYS A 106 -7.13 -7.18 -1.83
CA LYS A 106 -6.39 -8.45 -1.87
C LYS A 106 -5.64 -8.72 -0.58
N LEU A 107 -4.96 -7.71 -0.03
CA LEU A 107 -4.28 -7.82 1.26
C LEU A 107 -5.27 -8.08 2.40
N VAL A 108 -6.39 -7.35 2.47
CA VAL A 108 -7.41 -7.57 3.51
C VAL A 108 -7.92 -9.01 3.46
N VAL A 109 -8.29 -9.51 2.28
CA VAL A 109 -8.76 -10.90 2.12
C VAL A 109 -7.68 -11.89 2.56
N LYS A 110 -6.42 -11.69 2.16
CA LYS A 110 -5.30 -12.53 2.59
C LYS A 110 -5.17 -12.58 4.12
N TYR A 111 -5.18 -11.42 4.78
CA TYR A 111 -5.06 -11.37 6.25
C TYR A 111 -6.28 -11.94 6.96
N ALA A 112 -7.49 -11.69 6.43
CA ALA A 112 -8.73 -12.21 7.00
C ALA A 112 -8.77 -13.75 6.92
N LEU A 113 -8.36 -14.34 5.79
CA LEU A 113 -8.31 -15.80 5.61
C LEU A 113 -7.22 -16.48 6.43
N SER A 114 -6.12 -15.78 6.75
CA SER A 114 -5.11 -16.26 7.71
C SER A 114 -5.62 -16.31 9.15
N ASN A 115 -6.76 -15.69 9.45
CA ASN A 115 -7.42 -15.72 10.74
C ASN A 115 -8.63 -16.67 10.74
N ASN A 116 -9.15 -16.96 11.94
CA ASN A 116 -10.28 -17.86 12.11
C ASN A 116 -11.62 -17.11 11.98
N ILE A 117 -11.94 -16.68 10.76
CA ILE A 117 -13.27 -16.18 10.40
C ILE A 117 -14.11 -17.30 9.78
N ASP A 118 -15.43 -17.20 9.94
CA ASP A 118 -16.41 -18.13 9.39
C ASP A 118 -16.77 -17.78 7.95
N GLU A 119 -16.90 -16.48 7.66
CA GLU A 119 -17.45 -15.99 6.39
C GLU A 119 -16.82 -14.66 5.95
N LEU A 120 -16.44 -14.57 4.69
CA LEU A 120 -15.96 -13.35 4.04
C LEU A 120 -16.80 -13.05 2.80
N ASN A 121 -17.48 -11.91 2.78
CA ASN A 121 -18.22 -11.42 1.63
C ASN A 121 -17.35 -10.42 0.85
N LEU A 122 -16.99 -10.76 -0.39
CA LEU A 122 -16.22 -9.89 -1.27
C LEU A 122 -17.15 -9.26 -2.29
N VAL A 123 -17.36 -7.95 -2.18
CA VAL A 123 -18.24 -7.19 -3.06
C VAL A 123 -17.40 -6.44 -4.09
N VAL A 124 -17.65 -6.70 -5.38
CA VAL A 124 -16.90 -6.10 -6.49
C VAL A 124 -17.84 -5.60 -7.58
N ARG A 125 -17.38 -4.68 -8.44
CA ARG A 125 -18.19 -4.20 -9.57
C ARG A 125 -18.48 -5.29 -10.61
N LYS A 126 -17.57 -6.25 -10.77
CA LYS A 126 -17.70 -7.40 -11.67
C LYS A 126 -17.08 -8.63 -11.01
N ALA A 127 -17.90 -9.61 -10.63
CA ALA A 127 -17.44 -10.84 -9.98
C ALA A 127 -16.38 -11.58 -10.81
N GLU A 128 -16.52 -11.55 -12.14
CA GLU A 128 -15.58 -12.11 -13.11
C GLU A 128 -14.15 -11.54 -12.99
N SER A 129 -13.99 -10.34 -12.43
CA SER A 129 -12.66 -9.75 -12.21
C SER A 129 -11.87 -10.41 -11.08
N VAL A 130 -12.54 -11.23 -10.25
CA VAL A 130 -11.93 -12.01 -9.17
C VAL A 130 -11.65 -13.41 -9.70
N ILE A 131 -10.43 -13.62 -10.20
CA ILE A 131 -10.00 -14.90 -10.82
C ILE A 131 -9.08 -15.72 -9.92
N ASP A 132 -8.50 -15.10 -8.89
CA ASP A 132 -7.40 -15.64 -8.08
C ASP A 132 -7.84 -16.07 -6.67
N ILE A 133 -9.16 -16.09 -6.39
CA ILE A 133 -9.70 -16.60 -5.13
C ILE A 133 -10.73 -17.68 -5.41
N ASP A 134 -10.42 -18.88 -4.96
CA ASP A 134 -11.39 -19.95 -4.73
C ASP A 134 -11.18 -20.48 -3.29
N HIS A 135 -12.07 -20.10 -2.38
CA HIS A 135 -12.01 -20.53 -0.99
C HIS A 135 -13.42 -20.69 -0.43
N LYS A 136 -13.69 -21.83 0.23
CA LYS A 136 -14.98 -22.18 0.86
C LYS A 136 -15.62 -21.15 1.81
N ARG A 137 -14.85 -20.16 2.27
CA ARG A 137 -15.28 -19.13 3.22
C ARG A 137 -15.58 -17.80 2.52
N VAL A 138 -15.20 -17.67 1.25
CA VAL A 138 -15.33 -16.44 0.48
C VAL A 138 -16.55 -16.55 -0.41
N LYS A 139 -17.43 -15.57 -0.32
CA LYS A 139 -18.56 -15.38 -1.24
C LYS A 139 -18.29 -14.12 -2.05
N VAL A 140 -18.16 -14.27 -3.36
CA VAL A 140 -17.98 -13.13 -4.28
C VAL A 140 -19.35 -12.67 -4.75
N MET A 141 -19.61 -11.38 -4.64
CA MET A 141 -20.88 -10.74 -5.00
C MET A 141 -20.65 -9.53 -5.88
N ASN A 142 -21.59 -9.26 -6.78
CA ASN A 142 -21.62 -8.01 -7.53
C ASN A 142 -22.15 -6.86 -6.64
N TYR A 143 -21.59 -5.67 -6.83
CA TYR A 143 -22.19 -4.43 -6.39
C TYR A 143 -23.29 -4.06 -7.40
N GLU A 144 -24.55 -4.29 -7.03
CA GLU A 144 -25.72 -3.86 -7.80
C GLU A 144 -25.98 -2.35 -7.66
#